data_AF-A0A433P6D4-F1
#
_entry.id   AF-A0A433P6D4-F1
#
_cell.length_a   1.000
_cell.length_b   1.000
_cell.length_c   1.000
_cell.angle_alpha   90.00
_cell.angle_beta   90.00
_cell.angle_gamma   90.00
#
_symmetry.space_group_name_H-M   'P 1'
#
loop_
_entity.id
_entity.type
_entity.pdbx_description
1 polymer ?
#
loop_
_entity_poly.entity_id
_entity_poly.type
_entity_poly.pdbx_seq_one_letter_code
_entity_poly.pdbx_strand_id
1 'polypeptide(L)'
;WSRYSGGSGAPGWTFEVVGLDIRSFKPTGAAYVHQTNATPGDSLPMVWPTNYTKLASATMFTLFFGGDTFAPRCMYQGETVQGFLQKRFIDCYRHLAGYWVWVSIGGGDVTKYECVTTVTQFGLIDLPSPPSQPPQAPRRGDGL
;
A
#
# COMPACT_ATOMS: atom_id res chain seq x y z
N TRP A 1 -0.24 -2.84 4.91
CA TRP A 1 -0.67 -1.48 4.52
C TRP A 1 -1.93 -1.01 5.27
N SER A 2 -3.08 -1.65 5.10
CA SER A 2 -4.37 -1.22 5.68
C SER A 2 -5.18 -2.42 6.17
N ARG A 3 -6.23 -2.20 6.97
CA ARG A 3 -7.16 -3.27 7.41
C ARG A 3 -7.79 -4.05 6.27
N TYR A 4 -7.93 -3.41 5.10
CA TYR A 4 -8.46 -4.03 3.90
C TYR A 4 -7.45 -4.92 3.17
N SER A 5 -6.16 -4.82 3.49
CA SER A 5 -5.09 -5.62 2.90
C SER A 5 -4.36 -6.46 3.97
N GLY A 6 -5.06 -6.86 5.03
CA GLY A 6 -4.53 -7.70 6.11
C GLY A 6 -3.52 -7.02 7.04
N GLY A 7 -3.45 -5.69 7.03
CA GLY A 7 -2.59 -4.89 7.91
C GLY A 7 -3.36 -3.89 8.76
N SER A 8 -2.70 -2.82 9.21
CA SER A 8 -3.30 -1.62 9.80
C SER A 8 -2.46 -0.39 9.44
N GLY A 9 -2.95 0.82 9.75
CA GLY A 9 -2.22 2.07 9.53
C GLY A 9 -2.87 2.95 8.46
N ALA A 10 -2.68 2.62 7.18
CA ALA A 10 -3.13 3.49 6.10
C ALA A 10 -4.67 3.48 5.90
N PRO A 11 -5.30 4.64 5.64
CA PRO A 11 -6.72 4.72 5.33
C PRO A 11 -7.13 3.98 4.04
N GLY A 12 -8.37 3.52 3.97
CA GLY A 12 -8.87 2.76 2.81
C GLY A 12 -8.86 3.54 1.49
N TRP A 13 -9.08 4.86 1.52
CA TRP A 13 -9.06 5.72 0.32
C TRP A 13 -7.73 5.67 -0.44
N THR A 14 -6.63 5.28 0.23
CA THR A 14 -5.32 5.17 -0.41
C THR A 14 -5.28 4.13 -1.53
N PHE A 15 -6.16 3.11 -1.48
CA PHE A 15 -6.32 2.15 -2.58
C PHE A 15 -6.98 2.76 -3.81
N GLU A 16 -8.01 3.59 -3.61
CA GLU A 16 -8.72 4.26 -4.70
C GLU A 16 -7.79 5.21 -5.47
N VAL A 17 -6.88 5.90 -4.75
CA VAL A 17 -5.87 6.79 -5.35
C VAL A 17 -4.98 6.09 -6.37
N VAL A 18 -4.70 4.80 -6.16
CA VAL A 18 -3.86 4.00 -7.07
C VAL A 18 -4.69 3.11 -8.00
N GLY A 19 -6.02 3.29 -8.03
CA GLY A 19 -6.94 2.54 -8.89
C GLY A 19 -7.29 1.14 -8.40
N LEU A 20 -7.04 0.81 -7.13
CA LEU A 20 -7.38 -0.48 -6.53
C LEU A 20 -8.79 -0.46 -5.94
N ASP A 21 -9.63 -1.41 -6.37
CA ASP A 21 -10.96 -1.64 -5.79
C ASP A 21 -10.90 -2.68 -4.66
N ILE A 22 -11.15 -2.22 -3.44
CA ILE A 22 -11.17 -3.05 -2.22
C ILE A 22 -12.18 -4.20 -2.33
N ARG A 23 -13.32 -3.99 -3.01
CA ARG A 23 -14.37 -5.01 -3.16
C ARG A 23 -13.90 -6.20 -3.98
N SER A 24 -12.91 -5.97 -4.84
CA SER A 24 -12.31 -6.98 -5.71
C SER A 24 -11.19 -7.78 -5.03
N PHE A 25 -10.76 -7.44 -3.80
CA PHE A 25 -9.58 -8.06 -3.20
C PHE A 25 -9.75 -9.53 -2.84
N LYS A 26 -10.89 -9.93 -2.24
CA LYS A 26 -11.16 -11.34 -1.94
C LYS A 26 -11.36 -12.15 -3.23
N PRO A 27 -12.23 -11.74 -4.19
CA PRO A 27 -12.43 -12.48 -5.44
C PRO A 27 -11.15 -12.70 -6.26
N THR A 28 -10.24 -11.73 -6.26
CA THR A 28 -8.97 -11.82 -7.02
C THR A 28 -7.82 -12.41 -6.21
N GLY A 29 -8.01 -12.65 -4.91
CA GLY A 29 -6.94 -13.06 -4.00
C GLY A 29 -5.88 -11.98 -3.76
N ALA A 30 -6.17 -10.72 -4.08
CA ALA A 30 -5.27 -9.58 -3.86
C ALA A 30 -5.04 -9.26 -2.38
N ALA A 31 -5.96 -9.70 -1.50
CA ALA A 31 -5.76 -9.78 -0.06
C ALA A 31 -6.74 -10.80 0.54
N TYR A 32 -6.33 -11.44 1.63
CA TYR A 32 -7.21 -12.29 2.44
C TYR A 32 -7.25 -11.70 3.84
N VAL A 33 -8.44 -11.34 4.33
CA VAL A 33 -8.61 -10.73 5.65
C VAL A 33 -9.67 -11.48 6.44
N HIS A 34 -9.48 -11.59 7.76
CA HIS A 34 -10.41 -12.34 8.63
C HIS A 34 -11.87 -11.94 8.41
N GLN A 35 -12.15 -10.65 8.24
CA GLN A 35 -13.51 -10.13 8.12
C GLN A 35 -14.23 -10.60 6.85
N THR A 36 -13.50 -10.82 5.75
CA THR A 36 -14.08 -11.25 4.48
C THR A 36 -13.97 -12.76 4.28
N ASN A 37 -13.07 -13.42 5.01
CA ASN A 37 -12.83 -14.87 4.95
C ASN A 37 -13.55 -15.60 6.09
N ALA A 38 -14.88 -15.42 6.15
CA ALA A 38 -15.73 -15.95 7.22
C ALA A 38 -16.79 -16.95 6.70
N THR A 39 -16.76 -17.31 5.41
CA THR A 39 -17.71 -18.23 4.78
C THR A 39 -17.14 -19.66 4.77
N PRO A 40 -17.96 -20.70 5.01
CA PRO A 40 -17.53 -22.09 4.84
C PRO A 40 -16.93 -22.31 3.44
N GLY A 41 -15.72 -22.87 3.38
CA GLY A 41 -14.97 -23.05 2.13
C GLY A 41 -13.94 -21.95 1.84
N ASP A 42 -13.91 -20.86 2.61
CA ASP A 42 -12.83 -19.89 2.55
C ASP A 42 -11.49 -20.49 2.99
N SER A 43 -10.39 -19.90 2.52
CA SER A 43 -9.04 -20.28 2.94
C SER A 43 -8.90 -20.25 4.47
N LEU A 44 -8.00 -21.10 4.99
CA LEU A 44 -7.62 -21.17 6.41
C LEU A 44 -7.48 -19.77 7.07
N PRO A 45 -7.70 -19.66 8.39
CA PRO A 45 -7.72 -18.37 9.09
C PRO A 45 -6.52 -17.53 8.71
N MET A 46 -6.79 -16.28 8.35
CA MET A 46 -5.78 -15.35 7.85
C MET A 46 -4.56 -15.31 8.79
N VAL A 47 -3.38 -15.52 8.20
CA VAL A 47 -2.10 -15.35 8.89
C VAL A 47 -1.53 -14.01 8.45
N TRP A 48 -1.43 -13.04 9.35
CA TRP A 48 -1.14 -11.62 9.04
C TRP A 48 0.03 -11.42 8.05
N PRO A 49 1.21 -12.03 8.27
CA PRO A 49 2.36 -11.86 7.37
C PRO A 49 2.12 -12.35 5.93
N THR A 50 1.17 -13.26 5.71
CA THR A 50 0.91 -13.80 4.36
C THR A 50 0.35 -12.75 3.40
N ASN A 51 -0.22 -11.64 3.92
CA ASN A 51 -0.69 -10.55 3.07
C ASN A 51 0.44 -9.65 2.57
N TYR A 52 1.65 -9.72 3.14
CA TYR A 52 2.76 -8.84 2.75
C TYR A 52 3.19 -9.05 1.30
N THR A 53 3.08 -10.28 0.80
CA THR A 53 3.38 -10.64 -0.59
C THR A 53 2.16 -10.58 -1.51
N LYS A 54 0.95 -10.32 -0.98
CA LYS A 54 -0.27 -10.20 -1.79
C LYS A 54 -0.32 -8.86 -2.51
N LEU A 55 -0.93 -8.88 -3.69
CA LEU A 55 -0.97 -7.77 -4.65
C LEU A 55 -1.30 -6.44 -3.98
N ALA A 56 -2.35 -6.36 -3.16
CA ALA A 56 -2.79 -5.10 -2.57
C ALA A 56 -1.73 -4.50 -1.63
N SER A 57 -1.17 -5.29 -0.71
CA SER A 57 -0.18 -4.79 0.25
C SER A 57 1.15 -4.49 -0.46
N ALA A 58 1.64 -5.43 -1.26
CA ALA A 58 2.92 -5.30 -1.95
C ALA A 58 2.95 -4.09 -2.90
N THR A 59 1.86 -3.87 -3.66
CA THR A 59 1.72 -2.71 -4.56
C THR A 59 1.76 -1.40 -3.78
N MET A 60 1.00 -1.29 -2.69
CA MET A 60 0.96 -0.03 -1.92
C MET A 60 2.32 0.34 -1.33
N PHE A 61 3.06 -0.61 -0.78
CA PHE A 61 4.41 -0.32 -0.28
C PHE A 61 5.40 0.03 -1.41
N THR A 62 5.29 -0.65 -2.56
CA THR A 62 6.12 -0.32 -3.75
C THR A 62 5.85 1.11 -4.21
N LEU A 63 4.57 1.49 -4.34
CA LEU A 63 4.18 2.83 -4.78
C LEU A 63 4.54 3.91 -3.75
N PHE A 64 4.45 3.61 -2.46
CA PHE A 64 4.79 4.56 -1.40
C PHE A 64 6.29 4.82 -1.29
N PHE A 65 7.15 3.80 -1.44
CA PHE A 65 8.60 3.94 -1.28
C PHE A 65 9.37 4.13 -2.59
N GLY A 66 8.84 3.69 -3.73
CA GLY A 66 9.53 3.73 -5.02
C GLY A 66 8.59 3.94 -6.22
N GLY A 67 7.38 4.46 -6.01
CA GLY A 67 6.41 4.69 -7.07
C GLY A 67 6.92 5.57 -8.20
N ASP A 68 7.77 6.56 -7.92
CA ASP A 68 8.33 7.41 -8.98
C ASP A 68 9.28 6.64 -9.90
N THR A 69 9.93 5.58 -9.39
CA THR A 69 10.82 4.71 -10.18
C THR A 69 10.05 3.62 -10.90
N PHE A 70 9.17 2.91 -10.19
CA PHE A 70 8.51 1.70 -10.72
C PHE A 70 7.20 1.99 -11.44
N ALA A 71 6.57 3.15 -11.18
CA ALA A 71 5.30 3.55 -11.77
C ALA A 71 5.24 5.07 -12.05
N PRO A 72 6.20 5.67 -12.79
CA PRO A 72 6.30 7.12 -13.00
C PRO A 72 5.08 7.75 -13.70
N ARG A 73 4.28 6.94 -14.39
CA ARG A 73 3.04 7.37 -15.07
C ARG A 73 1.79 7.20 -14.22
N CYS A 74 1.91 6.65 -13.03
CA CYS A 74 0.82 6.52 -12.08
C CYS A 74 0.63 7.86 -11.37
N MET A 75 -0.36 8.60 -11.83
CA MET A 75 -0.65 9.97 -11.39
C MET A 75 -2.02 10.03 -10.73
N TYR A 76 -2.16 10.89 -9.73
CA TYR A 76 -3.45 11.20 -9.12
C TYR A 76 -3.53 12.71 -8.87
N GLN A 77 -4.57 13.35 -9.40
CA GLN A 77 -4.77 14.81 -9.33
C GLN A 77 -3.56 15.64 -9.81
N GLY A 78 -2.83 15.15 -10.83
CA GLY A 78 -1.67 15.85 -11.40
C GLY A 78 -0.36 15.68 -10.62
N GLU A 79 -0.36 14.95 -9.50
CA GLU A 79 0.82 14.58 -8.73
C GLU A 79 1.17 13.10 -8.96
N THR A 80 2.43 12.69 -8.79
CA THR A 80 2.76 11.25 -8.76
C THR A 80 2.11 10.62 -7.54
N VAL A 81 1.70 9.34 -7.63
CA VAL A 81 1.06 8.68 -6.47
C VAL A 81 2.00 8.60 -5.26
N GLN A 82 3.31 8.45 -5.47
CA GLN A 82 4.30 8.48 -4.39
C GLN A 82 4.27 9.84 -3.68
N GLY A 83 4.42 10.93 -4.44
CA GLY A 83 4.40 12.29 -3.91
C GLY A 83 3.08 12.61 -3.23
N PHE A 84 1.96 12.21 -3.84
CA PHE A 84 0.63 12.40 -3.29
C PHE A 84 0.51 11.74 -1.91
N LEU A 85 0.81 10.44 -1.81
CA LEU A 85 0.67 9.67 -0.56
C LEU A 85 1.65 10.13 0.52
N GLN A 86 2.92 10.33 0.17
CA GLN A 86 3.95 10.77 1.13
C GLN A 86 3.64 12.16 1.68
N LYS A 87 3.17 13.09 0.86
CA LYS A 87 2.78 14.43 1.31
C LYS A 87 1.68 14.36 2.38
N ARG A 88 0.61 13.61 2.14
CA ARG A 88 -0.49 13.48 3.12
C ARG A 88 -0.03 12.76 4.39
N PHE A 89 0.82 11.75 4.26
CA PHE A 89 1.45 11.10 5.42
C PHE A 89 2.26 12.08 6.26
N ILE A 90 3.15 12.87 5.63
CA ILE A 90 3.95 13.88 6.32
C ILE A 90 3.06 14.96 6.95
N ASP A 91 2.04 15.43 6.24
CA ASP A 91 1.11 16.45 6.74
C ASP A 91 0.34 15.96 7.98
N CYS A 92 -0.04 14.68 8.04
CA CYS A 92 -0.63 14.08 9.25
C CYS A 92 0.35 14.13 10.44
N TYR A 93 1.62 13.76 10.24
CA TYR A 93 2.63 13.84 11.30
C TYR A 93 2.96 15.27 11.70
N ARG A 94 2.96 16.22 10.76
CA ARG A 94 3.12 17.65 11.04
C ARG A 94 1.97 18.17 11.89
N HIS A 95 0.73 17.79 11.56
CA HIS A 95 -0.44 18.15 12.35
C HIS A 95 -0.37 17.59 13.77
N LEU A 96 -0.02 16.31 13.90
CA LEU A 96 0.20 15.67 15.20
C LEU A 96 1.27 16.41 16.00
N ALA A 97 2.46 16.62 15.43
CA ALA A 97 3.56 17.32 16.10
C ALA A 97 3.18 18.73 16.57
N GLY A 98 2.38 19.46 15.78
CA GLY A 98 1.86 20.78 16.17
C GLY A 98 1.00 20.76 17.43
N TYR A 99 0.19 19.71 17.63
CA TYR A 99 -0.61 19.52 18.85
C TYR A 99 0.27 19.27 20.08
N TRP A 100 1.35 18.50 19.94
CA TRP A 100 2.21 18.14 21.08
C TRP A 100 3.12 19.27 21.52
N VAL A 101 3.52 20.19 20.64
CA VAL A 101 4.18 21.44 21.06
C VAL A 101 3.34 22.17 22.11
N TRP A 102 2.01 22.19 21.94
CA TRP A 102 1.08 22.75 22.92
C TRP A 102 1.05 21.96 24.23
N VAL A 103 1.05 20.62 24.18
CA VAL A 103 1.09 19.75 25.36
C VAL A 103 2.38 19.93 26.15
N SER A 104 3.53 20.06 25.48
CA SER A 104 4.82 20.31 26.12
C SER A 104 4.90 21.69 26.78
N ILE A 105 4.30 22.72 26.18
CA ILE A 105 4.15 24.04 26.83
C ILE A 105 3.27 23.93 28.09
N GLY A 106 2.29 23.02 28.11
CA GLY A 106 1.42 22.74 29.25
C GLY A 106 2.02 21.82 30.33
N GLY A 107 3.29 21.44 30.23
CA GLY A 107 3.99 20.59 31.22
C GLY A 107 3.92 19.09 30.97
N GLY A 108 3.42 18.63 29.81
CA GLY A 108 3.50 17.23 29.40
C GLY A 108 4.86 16.86 28.78
N ASP A 109 5.32 15.62 29.00
CA ASP A 109 6.60 15.13 28.44
C ASP A 109 6.36 14.20 27.24
N VAL A 110 6.90 14.57 26.08
CA VAL A 110 6.93 13.76 24.84
C VAL A 110 8.38 13.61 24.43
N THR A 111 8.90 12.39 24.53
CA THR A 111 10.34 12.16 24.36
C THR A 111 10.74 11.86 22.91
N LYS A 112 9.90 11.17 22.12
CA LYS A 112 10.22 10.69 20.75
C LYS A 112 8.99 10.44 19.87
N TYR A 113 9.18 10.43 18.55
CA TYR A 113 8.21 10.01 17.54
C TYR A 113 8.72 8.79 16.77
N GLU A 114 7.91 7.75 16.66
CA GLU A 114 8.11 6.65 15.71
C GLU A 114 7.11 6.82 14.55
N CYS A 115 7.61 7.17 13.37
CA CYS A 115 6.74 7.53 12.24
C CYS A 115 6.23 6.32 11.45
N VAL A 116 6.93 5.19 11.48
CA VAL A 116 6.51 3.97 10.77
C VAL A 116 6.90 2.77 11.62
N THR A 117 5.90 2.04 12.11
CA THR A 117 6.13 0.77 12.78
C THR A 117 6.37 -0.33 11.75
N THR A 118 7.35 -1.20 12.00
CA THR A 118 7.76 -2.33 11.13
C THR A 118 8.11 -1.93 9.69
N VAL A 119 9.32 -1.40 9.48
CA VAL A 119 9.89 -1.10 8.15
C VAL A 119 10.43 -2.36 7.43
N THR A 120 9.89 -3.54 7.70
CA THR A 120 10.36 -4.80 7.10
C THR A 120 9.75 -5.07 5.72
N GLN A 121 8.83 -4.23 5.24
CA GLN A 121 8.13 -4.43 3.98
C GLN A 121 8.30 -3.23 3.04
N PHE A 122 9.10 -3.42 1.99
CA PHE A 122 9.31 -2.45 0.89
C PHE A 122 8.53 -2.80 -0.37
N GLY A 123 7.56 -3.71 -0.28
CA GLY A 123 6.79 -4.18 -1.43
C GLY A 123 7.61 -5.09 -2.34
N LEU A 124 7.64 -4.76 -3.63
CA LEU A 124 8.31 -5.51 -4.69
C LEU A 124 9.68 -4.92 -5.07
N ILE A 125 10.17 -3.97 -4.28
CA ILE A 125 11.49 -3.35 -4.46
C ILE A 125 12.57 -4.42 -4.25
N ASP A 126 13.63 -4.35 -5.05
CA ASP A 126 14.77 -5.30 -5.07
C ASP A 126 14.45 -6.75 -5.45
N LEU A 127 13.28 -7.00 -6.07
CA LEU A 127 13.04 -8.30 -6.69
C LEU A 127 13.97 -8.49 -7.90
N PRO A 128 14.51 -9.70 -8.10
CA PRO A 128 15.32 -10.00 -9.27
C PRO A 128 14.51 -9.78 -10.55
N SER A 129 15.17 -9.25 -11.58
CA SER A 129 14.56 -9.10 -12.90
C SER A 129 13.98 -10.45 -13.34
N PRO A 130 12.74 -10.47 -13.88
CA PRO A 130 12.22 -11.69 -14.46
C PRO A 130 13.18 -12.17 -15.55
N PRO A 131 13.30 -13.49 -15.76
CA PRO A 131 14.04 -14.01 -16.91
C PRO A 131 13.49 -13.35 -18.19
N SER A 132 14.39 -13.07 -19.14
CA SER A 132 14.00 -12.47 -20.42
C SER A 132 12.80 -13.22 -21.00
N GLN A 133 11.69 -12.52 -21.20
CA GLN A 133 10.54 -13.12 -21.87
C GLN A 133 10.98 -13.54 -23.28
N PRO A 134 10.61 -14.74 -23.75
CA PRO A 134 10.75 -15.06 -25.15
C PRO A 134 9.97 -14.02 -25.98
N PRO A 135 10.41 -13.69 -27.20
CA PRO A 135 9.75 -12.68 -28.02
C PRO A 135 8.25 -12.97 -28.10
N GLN A 136 7.44 -11.96 -27.77
CA GLN A 136 5.98 -12.08 -27.85
C GLN A 136 5.61 -12.47 -29.27
N ALA A 137 4.81 -13.54 -29.41
CA ALA A 137 4.25 -13.92 -30.70
C ALA A 137 3.51 -12.70 -31.30
N PRO A 138 3.61 -12.45 -32.62
CA PRO A 138 2.95 -11.32 -33.24
C PRO A 138 1.47 -11.34 -32.87
N ARG A 139 0.95 -10.19 -32.40
CA ARG A 139 -0.49 -10.04 -32.13
C ARG A 139 -1.21 -10.39 -33.43
N ARG A 140 -2.09 -11.39 -33.39
CA ARG A 140 -2.99 -11.68 -34.53
C ARG A 140 -3.72 -10.37 -34.83
N GLY A 141 -3.64 -9.97 -36.10
CA GLY A 141 -3.91 -8.61 -36.54
C GLY A 141 -5.27 -8.06 -36.14
N ASP A 142 -5.30 -6.73 -36.03
CA ASP A 142 -6.50 -5.93 -35.99
C ASP A 142 -7.29 -6.19 -37.28
N GLY A 143 -8.35 -6.97 -37.14
CA GLY A 143 -9.24 -7.35 -38.22
C GLY A 143 -10.58 -7.75 -37.63
N LEU A 144 -11.34 -6.73 -37.20
CA LEU A 144 -12.80 -6.67 -37.14
C LEU A 144 -13.21 -5.19 -37.04
#